data_AF-A0A1V2RKI1-F1
#
_entry.id   AF-A0A1V2RKI1-F1
#
_cell.length_a   1.000
_cell.length_b   1.000
_cell.length_c   1.000
_cell.angle_alpha   90.00
_cell.angle_beta   90.00
_cell.angle_gamma   90.00
#
_symmetry.space_group_name_H-M   'P 1'
#
loop_
_entity.id
_entity.type
_entity.pdbx_description
1 polymer ?
#
loop_
_entity_poly.entity_id
_entity_poly.type
_entity_poly.pdbx_seq_one_letter_code
_entity_poly.pdbx_strand_id
1 'polypeptide(L)' 'MVGGQAWVVLDMVSIGRGGKRLHFAGGESLTMSRTTVLWAARRISPRQARRR' A
#
# COMPACT_ATOMS: atom_id res chain seq x y z
N MET A 1 3.95 2.64 -3.46
CA MET A 1 4.08 2.55 -4.93
C MET A 1 4.63 1.18 -5.24
N VAL A 2 4.18 0.55 -6.32
CA VAL A 2 4.74 -0.70 -6.84
C VAL A 2 5.16 -0.43 -8.27
N GLY A 3 6.42 -0.66 -8.62
CA GLY A 3 6.96 -0.33 -9.94
C GLY A 3 6.87 1.15 -10.32
N GLY A 4 6.92 2.07 -9.35
CA GLY A 4 6.75 3.50 -9.61
C GLY A 4 5.30 3.95 -9.89
N GLN A 5 4.32 3.06 -9.72
CA GLN A 5 2.89 3.37 -9.86
C GLN A 5 2.21 3.47 -8.50
N ALA A 6 1.24 4.39 -8.40
CA ALA A 6 0.38 4.51 -7.23
C ALA A 6 -0.76 3.50 -7.31
N TRP A 7 -1.05 2.84 -6.19
CA TRP A 7 -2.09 1.83 -6.06
C TRP A 7 -2.94 2.15 -4.83
N VAL A 8 -4.26 2.03 -4.97
CA VAL A 8 -5.20 2.20 -3.86
C VAL A 8 -5.56 0.81 -3.35
N VAL A 9 -5.21 0.53 -2.09
CA VAL A 9 -5.59 -0.71 -1.41
C VAL A 9 -7.04 -0.56 -0.94
N LEU A 10 -7.91 -1.49 -1.34
CA LEU A 10 -9.27 -1.60 -0.86
C LEU A 10 -9.38 -2.51 0.36
N ASP A 11 -8.63 -3.62 0.32
CA ASP A 11 -8.66 -4.63 1.38
C ASP A 11 -7.28 -5.26 1.61
N MET A 12 -7.06 -5.73 2.83
CA MET A 12 -5.87 -6.45 3.25
C MET A 12 -6.27 -7.66 4.07
N VAL A 13 -6.01 -8.85 3.51
CA VAL A 13 -6.33 -10.12 4.15
C VAL A 13 -5.06 -10.75 4.72
N SER A 14 -5.12 -11.25 5.95
CA SER A 14 -4.05 -12.08 6.50
C SER A 14 -4.10 -13.48 5.90
N ILE A 15 -2.96 -13.98 5.46
CA ILE A 15 -2.80 -15.35 4.98
C ILE A 15 -1.86 -16.13 5.92
N GLY A 16 -1.82 -17.45 5.76
CA GLY A 16 -1.01 -18.33 6.61
C GLY A 16 0.47 -17.92 6.68
N ARG A 17 1.14 -18.33 7.77
CA ARG A 17 2.59 -18.10 8.01
C ARG A 17 2.99 -16.62 8.02
N GLY A 18 2.08 -15.74 8.43
CA GLY A 18 2.33 -14.31 8.61
C GLY A 18 2.28 -13.49 7.32
N GLY A 19 1.91 -14.08 6.18
CA GLY A 19 1.74 -13.34 4.95
C GLY A 19 0.52 -12.40 4.97
N LYS A 20 0.46 -11.54 3.96
CA LYS A 20 -0.68 -10.64 3.71
C LYS A 20 -1.02 -10.65 2.21
N ARG A 21 -2.27 -10.43 1.87
CA ARG A 21 -2.70 -10.17 0.49
C ARG A 21 -3.40 -8.81 0.44
N LEU A 22 -2.92 -7.93 -0.42
CA LEU A 22 -3.54 -6.64 -0.70
C LEU A 22 -4.43 -6.79 -1.93
N HIS A 23 -5.65 -6.27 -1.86
CA HIS A 23 -6.53 -6.11 -3.01
C HIS A 23 -6.55 -4.64 -3.39
N PHE A 24 -6.31 -4.35 -4.67
CA PHE A 24 -6.31 -2.99 -5.19
C PHE A 24 -7.63 -2.65 -5.87
N ALA A 25 -7.90 -1.35 -6.00
CA ALA A 25 -9.12 -0.85 -6.62
C ALA A 25 -9.29 -1.26 -8.10
N GLY A 26 -8.20 -1.58 -8.82
CA GLY A 26 -8.25 -2.08 -10.19
C GLY A 26 -8.55 -3.59 -10.31
N GLY A 27 -8.70 -4.30 -9.19
CA GLY A 27 -8.94 -5.74 -9.13
C GLY A 27 -7.66 -6.59 -9.01
N GLU A 28 -6.49 -5.98 -9.15
CA GLU A 28 -5.21 -6.65 -8.96
C GLU A 28 -4.94 -6.96 -7.48
N SER A 29 -4.03 -7.90 -7.24
CA SER A 29 -3.60 -8.21 -5.88
C SER A 29 -2.10 -8.34 -5.75
N LEU A 30 -1.59 -8.00 -4.57
CA LEU A 30 -0.19 -8.20 -4.18
C LEU A 30 -0.13 -9.15 -2.98
N THR A 31 0.54 -10.29 -3.15
CA THR A 31 0.81 -11.20 -2.04
C THR A 31 2.15 -10.84 -1.41
N MET A 32 2.12 -10.47 -0.13
CA MET A 32 3.28 -10.16 0.69
C MET A 32 3.67 -11.38 1.52
N SER A 33 4.92 -11.82 1.39
CA SER A 33 5.51 -12.79 2.30
C SER A 33 5.81 -12.13 3.66
N ARG A 34 6.10 -12.94 4.68
CA ARG A 34 6.50 -12.44 6.01
C ARG A 34 7.76 -11.56 6.01
N THR A 35 8.58 -11.64 4.96
CA THR A 35 9.80 -10.85 4.79
C THR A 35 9.61 -9.65 3.87
N THR A 36 8.41 -9.46 3.33
CA THR A 36 8.10 -8.31 2.48
C THR A 36 7.84 -7.09 3.35
N VAL A 37 8.67 -6.05 3.22
CA VAL A 37 8.52 -4.80 3.97
C VAL A 37 7.67 -3.81 3.16
N LEU A 38 6.60 -3.31 3.75
CA LEU A 38 5.79 -2.22 3.20
C LEU A 38 6.15 -0.91 3.90
N TRP A 39 6.54 0.10 3.12
CA TRP A 39 6.75 1.45 3.61
C TRP A 39 5.54 2.33 3.28
N ALA A 40 4.96 2.96 4.29
CA ALA A 40 3.91 3.97 4.12
C ALA A 40 4.53 5.36 4.10
N ALA A 41 4.48 6.02 2.94
CA ALA A 41 4.88 7.41 2.80
C ALA A 41 3.65 8.27 2.53
N ARG A 42 3.49 9.37 3.26
CA ARG A 42 2.42 10.34 3.00
C ARG A 42 2.91 11.34 1.94
N ARG A 43 2.15 11.49 0.85
CA ARG A 43 2.40 12.57 -0.11
C ARG A 43 1.94 13.88 0.52
N ILE A 44 2.88 14.64 1.10
CA ILE A 44 2.62 15.98 1.60
C ILE A 44 2.84 16.96 0.45
N SER A 45 1.79 17.68 0.06
CA SER A 45 1.93 18.83 -0.83
C SER A 45 2.44 20.03 -0.01
N PRO A 46 3.60 20.63 -0.34
CA PRO A 46 4.10 21.80 0.40
C PRO A 46 3.10 22.96 0.45
N ARG A 47 2.22 23.07 -0.57
CA ARG A 47 1.16 24.09 -0.65
C ARG A 47 0.03 23.87 0.35
N GLN A 48 -0.21 22.63 0.79
CA GLN A 48 -1.24 22.30 1.78
C GLN A 48 -0.74 22.44 3.22
N ALA A 49 0.58 22.36 3.43
CA ALA A 49 1.19 22.48 4.75
C ALA A 49 1.05 23.89 5.35
N ARG A 50 0.91 24.93 4.52
CA ARG A 50 0.86 26.35 4.95
C ARG A 50 -0.53 26.86 5.33
N ARG A 51 -1.56 25.99 5.35
CA ARG A 51 -2.96 26.34 5.66
C ARG A 51 -3.43 25.84 7.03
N ARG A 52 -2.52 25.58 7.96
CA ARG A 52 -2.85 25.23 9.35
C ARG A 52 -2.30 26.25 10.30
#